data_AF-A0AB37RKR7-F1
#
_entry.id   AF-A0AB37RKR7-F1
#
_cell.length_a   1.000
_cell.length_b   1.000
_cell.length_c   1.000
_cell.angle_alpha   90.00
_cell.angle_beta   90.00
_cell.angle_gamma   90.00
#
_symmetry.space_group_name_H-M   'P 1'
#
loop_
_entity.id
_entity.type
_entity.pdbx_description
1 polymer ?
#
loop_
_entity_poly.entity_id
_entity_poly.type
_entity_poly.pdbx_seq_one_letter_code
_entity_poly.pdbx_strand_id
1 'polypeptide(L)'
;MAPEIEQLLRRWYVGQLLILFVAGLVQLFVTNNGFFFPAGGMVLLVWGLFAWWPVAEDDQEQWWRLRHVNYYVQTVLQFTLFPVLLANLLALLSQVSWLDEQGLIAVGLAYLLVMFVPVAFVVTRPIESVIGRIAVLITAIFSGVVSAHSTFLLLPILKAPAVFEMVSDTGILGAFGFVITIWVLMRAWGLKRPTARFNRHAQAGLIGLIVIVGAAFSLWNAFSAGGSWATTFIHWDFRLRSATWQMFLSGLEPGIAEEWLYRFAVLTLLLQAFRHRKHQLDWAVWLSGGLFGLWHITNVFAGQPLSATIEQMIFAATLGWFLAIAYLYSGSILLPMAIHAAIDVLSMMASGSQTMVKPDAFEWQTIGFTVIIFVGLTIYFLTGSRRQVMQERVNQRLM
;
A
#
# COMPACT_ATOMS: atom_id res chain seq x y z
N MET A 1 -20.82 11.70 3.52
CA MET A 1 -21.35 10.35 3.22
C MET A 1 -22.81 10.36 3.68
N ALA A 2 -23.70 9.50 3.18
CA ALA A 2 -25.08 9.51 3.70
C ALA A 2 -25.07 9.06 5.18
N PRO A 3 -25.84 9.69 6.09
CA PRO A 3 -25.82 9.37 7.52
C PRO A 3 -26.03 7.88 7.83
N GLU A 4 -26.89 7.21 7.06
CA GLU A 4 -27.17 5.78 7.17
C GLU A 4 -25.92 4.91 6.97
N ILE A 5 -25.07 5.27 5.99
CA ILE A 5 -23.82 4.54 5.72
C ILE A 5 -22.82 4.75 6.86
N GLU A 6 -22.78 5.94 7.45
CA GLU A 6 -21.90 6.22 8.59
C GLU A 6 -22.31 5.38 9.82
N GLN A 7 -23.61 5.28 10.10
CA GLN A 7 -24.13 4.42 11.16
C GLN A 7 -23.86 2.94 10.89
N LEU A 8 -24.00 2.48 9.64
CA LEU A 8 -23.68 1.12 9.25
C LEU A 8 -22.20 0.78 9.52
N LEU A 9 -21.27 1.64 9.12
CA LEU A 9 -19.84 1.43 9.34
C LEU A 9 -19.48 1.40 10.82
N ARG A 10 -20.12 2.23 11.65
CA ARG A 10 -19.95 2.20 13.11
C ARG A 10 -20.48 0.92 13.74
N ARG A 11 -21.67 0.46 13.32
CA ARG A 11 -22.24 -0.82 13.81
C ARG A 11 -21.39 -2.01 13.39
N TRP A 12 -20.91 -2.01 12.15
CA TRP A 12 -20.01 -3.04 11.66
C TRP A 12 -18.71 -3.06 12.46
N TYR A 13 -18.09 -1.89 12.67
CA TYR A 13 -16.91 -1.76 13.51
C TYR A 13 -17.09 -2.40 14.90
N VAL A 14 -18.16 -2.03 15.60
CA VAL A 14 -18.47 -2.54 16.95
C VAL A 14 -18.71 -4.05 16.94
N GLY A 15 -19.53 -4.54 16.01
CA GLY A 15 -19.86 -5.96 15.90
C GLY A 15 -18.62 -6.81 15.62
N GLN A 16 -17.80 -6.37 14.65
CA GLN A 16 -16.52 -7.01 14.34
C GLN A 16 -15.60 -7.03 15.55
N LEU A 17 -15.42 -5.88 16.21
CA LEU A 17 -14.53 -5.75 17.36
C LEU A 17 -14.97 -6.66 18.52
N LEU A 18 -16.27 -6.70 18.83
CA LEU A 18 -16.82 -7.58 19.86
C LEU A 18 -16.57 -9.06 19.53
N ILE A 19 -16.92 -9.51 18.32
CA ILE A 19 -16.77 -10.92 17.92
C ILE A 19 -15.30 -11.35 17.98
N LEU A 20 -14.39 -10.55 17.42
CA LEU A 20 -12.97 -10.85 17.37
C LEU A 20 -12.34 -10.88 18.78
N PHE A 21 -12.76 -9.98 19.66
CA PHE A 21 -12.24 -9.92 21.03
C PHE A 21 -12.73 -11.09 21.87
N VAL A 22 -14.03 -11.41 21.79
CA VAL A 22 -14.59 -12.57 22.48
C VAL A 22 -13.91 -13.84 22.02
N ALA A 23 -13.73 -14.02 20.70
CA ALA A 23 -13.00 -15.15 20.15
C ALA A 23 -11.56 -15.21 20.68
N GLY A 24 -10.83 -14.08 20.70
CA GLY A 24 -9.48 -14.02 21.25
C GLY A 24 -9.41 -14.41 22.73
N LEU A 25 -10.35 -13.94 23.55
CA LEU A 25 -10.42 -14.30 24.98
C LEU A 25 -10.73 -15.78 25.19
N VAL A 26 -11.70 -16.33 24.43
CA VAL A 26 -12.04 -17.76 24.49
C VAL A 26 -10.83 -18.61 24.10
N GLN A 27 -10.13 -18.25 23.03
CA GLN A 27 -8.93 -18.97 22.58
C GLN A 27 -7.84 -18.98 23.64
N LEU A 28 -7.58 -17.84 24.28
CA LEU A 28 -6.60 -17.72 25.37
C LEU A 28 -6.97 -18.55 26.61
N PHE A 29 -8.27 -18.69 26.87
CA PHE A 29 -8.78 -19.47 28.00
C PHE A 29 -8.69 -20.98 27.74
N VAL A 30 -9.02 -21.42 26.52
CA VAL A 30 -9.04 -22.85 26.17
C VAL A 30 -7.63 -23.39 25.88
N THR A 31 -6.75 -22.58 25.29
CA THR A 31 -5.39 -23.01 24.94
C THR A 31 -4.55 -23.25 26.20
N ASN A 32 -3.91 -24.43 26.29
CA ASN A 32 -3.04 -24.82 27.41
C ASN A 32 -3.69 -24.58 28.78
N ASN A 33 -4.99 -24.91 28.93
CA ASN A 33 -5.75 -24.72 30.17
C ASN A 33 -5.66 -23.29 30.74
N GLY A 34 -5.65 -22.28 29.88
CA GLY A 34 -5.66 -20.88 30.27
C GLY A 34 -4.30 -20.32 30.67
N PHE A 35 -3.19 -21.03 30.42
CA PHE A 35 -1.84 -20.58 30.79
C PHE A 35 -1.51 -19.16 30.31
N PHE A 36 -1.96 -18.79 29.10
CA PHE A 36 -1.70 -17.48 28.52
C PHE A 36 -2.74 -16.40 28.91
N PHE A 37 -3.84 -16.78 29.55
CA PHE A 37 -4.95 -15.88 29.85
C PHE A 37 -4.57 -14.73 30.80
N PRO A 38 -3.82 -14.93 31.91
CA PRO A 38 -3.49 -13.82 32.82
C PRO A 38 -2.73 -12.69 32.15
N ALA A 39 -1.83 -13.00 31.22
CA ALA A 39 -1.05 -12.01 30.50
C ALA A 39 -1.75 -11.51 29.23
N GLY A 40 -2.08 -12.42 28.30
CA GLY A 40 -2.68 -12.08 27.02
C GLY A 40 -4.11 -11.57 27.14
N GLY A 41 -4.90 -12.17 28.04
CA GLY A 41 -6.28 -11.79 28.28
C GLY A 41 -6.38 -10.40 28.89
N MET A 42 -5.52 -10.09 29.87
CA MET A 42 -5.48 -8.75 30.46
C MET A 42 -5.08 -7.68 29.44
N VAL A 43 -4.08 -7.94 28.60
CA VAL A 43 -3.70 -7.02 27.51
C VAL A 43 -4.86 -6.82 26.54
N LEU A 44 -5.54 -7.89 26.13
CA LEU A 44 -6.68 -7.82 25.22
C LEU A 44 -7.86 -7.06 25.82
N LEU A 45 -8.15 -7.24 27.12
CA LEU A 45 -9.20 -6.50 27.82
C LEU A 45 -8.88 -5.01 27.91
N VAL A 46 -7.66 -4.66 28.33
CA VAL A 46 -7.22 -3.25 28.41
C VAL A 46 -7.27 -2.61 27.03
N TRP A 47 -6.73 -3.27 26.00
CA TRP A 47 -6.79 -2.78 24.63
C TRP A 47 -8.24 -2.60 24.16
N GLY A 48 -9.14 -3.53 24.50
CA GLY A 48 -10.55 -3.50 24.09
C GLY A 48 -11.31 -2.29 24.61
N LEU A 49 -11.05 -1.90 25.87
CA LEU A 49 -11.60 -0.67 26.44
C LEU A 49 -11.19 0.58 25.62
N PHE A 50 -9.91 0.66 25.23
CA PHE A 50 -9.43 1.77 24.39
C PHE A 50 -9.90 1.67 22.93
N ALA A 51 -10.11 0.47 22.40
CA ALA A 51 -10.61 0.24 21.05
C ALA A 51 -12.10 0.58 20.91
N TRP A 52 -12.88 0.56 22.00
CA TRP A 52 -14.28 1.00 22.01
C TRP A 52 -14.43 2.53 22.04
N TRP A 53 -13.46 3.25 22.59
CA TRP A 53 -13.52 4.71 22.77
C TRP A 53 -13.81 5.49 21.47
N PRO A 54 -13.23 5.18 20.28
CA PRO A 54 -13.56 5.87 19.02
C PRO A 54 -15.05 5.88 18.66
N VAL A 55 -15.84 4.93 19.19
CA VAL A 55 -17.28 4.82 18.97
C VAL A 55 -18.08 5.67 19.95
N ALA A 56 -17.58 5.88 21.16
CA ALA A 56 -18.27 6.65 22.19
C ALA A 56 -18.44 8.11 21.73
N GLU A 57 -19.69 8.55 21.62
CA GLU A 57 -20.05 9.95 21.45
C GLU A 57 -19.78 10.65 22.77
N ASP A 58 -18.74 11.48 22.83
CA ASP A 58 -18.54 12.33 24.00
C ASP A 58 -17.75 13.58 23.59
N ASP A 59 -18.39 14.74 23.76
CA ASP A 59 -17.88 16.09 23.48
C ASP A 59 -17.00 16.62 24.62
N GLN A 60 -16.41 15.72 25.42
CA GLN A 60 -15.62 16.14 26.57
C GLN A 60 -14.22 16.57 26.14
N GLU A 61 -14.01 17.90 26.08
CA GLU A 61 -12.72 18.55 25.87
C GLU A 61 -11.61 18.03 26.82
N GLN A 62 -11.98 17.58 28.02
CA GLN A 62 -11.05 17.16 29.07
C GLN A 62 -10.07 16.07 28.63
N TRP A 63 -10.46 15.18 27.71
CA TRP A 63 -9.65 14.04 27.27
C TRP A 63 -9.19 14.13 25.81
N TRP A 64 -9.31 15.31 25.20
CA TRP A 64 -9.01 15.53 23.78
C TRP A 64 -7.65 14.95 23.36
N ARG A 65 -6.58 15.22 24.10
CA ARG A 65 -5.22 14.77 23.77
C ARG A 65 -5.10 13.24 23.79
N LEU A 66 -5.66 12.59 24.82
CA LEU A 66 -5.63 11.12 24.92
C LEU A 66 -6.44 10.49 23.79
N ARG A 67 -7.60 11.06 23.44
CA ARG A 67 -8.41 10.59 22.33
C ARG A 67 -7.66 10.68 20.99
N HIS A 68 -6.93 11.77 20.76
CA HIS A 68 -6.12 11.94 19.57
C HIS A 68 -5.00 10.91 19.46
N VAL A 69 -4.25 10.70 20.54
CA VAL A 69 -3.22 9.66 20.61
C VAL A 69 -3.84 8.28 20.38
N ASN A 70 -5.00 8.01 20.97
CA ASN A 70 -5.69 6.74 20.81
C ASN A 70 -6.04 6.46 19.33
N TYR A 71 -6.42 7.45 18.52
CA TYR A 71 -6.65 7.21 17.08
C TYR A 71 -5.42 6.65 16.35
N TYR A 72 -4.22 7.16 16.66
CA TYR A 72 -2.98 6.63 16.09
C TYR A 72 -2.69 5.22 16.62
N VAL A 73 -2.75 5.03 17.94
CA VAL A 73 -2.49 3.74 18.58
C VAL A 73 -3.44 2.67 18.04
N GLN A 74 -4.74 2.96 17.97
CA GLN A 74 -5.73 2.03 17.46
C GLN A 74 -5.60 1.80 15.96
N THR A 75 -5.19 2.79 15.18
CA THR A 75 -4.87 2.57 13.76
C THR A 75 -3.71 1.59 13.62
N VAL A 76 -2.64 1.72 14.40
CA VAL A 76 -1.52 0.75 14.38
C VAL A 76 -2.00 -0.63 14.84
N LEU A 77 -2.57 -0.73 16.04
CA LEU A 77 -2.93 -2.01 16.64
C LEU A 77 -3.97 -2.77 15.83
N GLN A 78 -5.02 -2.11 15.35
CA GLN A 78 -6.10 -2.80 14.66
C GLN A 78 -5.70 -3.23 13.24
N PHE A 79 -4.91 -2.43 12.52
CA PHE A 79 -4.41 -2.86 11.21
C PHE A 79 -3.40 -4.02 11.29
N THR A 80 -2.70 -4.18 12.41
CA THR A 80 -1.76 -5.29 12.63
C THR A 80 -2.41 -6.53 13.23
N LEU A 81 -3.28 -6.37 14.24
CA LEU A 81 -3.75 -7.49 15.05
C LEU A 81 -5.05 -8.12 14.55
N PHE A 82 -5.84 -7.42 13.74
CA PHE A 82 -7.13 -7.94 13.27
C PHE A 82 -7.02 -9.23 12.44
N PRO A 83 -6.06 -9.39 11.51
CA PRO A 83 -5.87 -10.67 10.82
C PRO A 83 -5.59 -11.83 11.78
N VAL A 84 -4.82 -11.58 12.84
CA VAL A 84 -4.51 -12.57 13.90
C VAL A 84 -5.77 -12.93 14.69
N LEU A 85 -6.58 -11.94 15.08
CA LEU A 85 -7.85 -12.20 15.77
C LEU A 85 -8.85 -12.94 14.88
N LEU A 86 -8.87 -12.66 13.57
CA LEU A 86 -9.71 -13.37 12.61
C LEU A 86 -9.28 -14.83 12.47
N ALA A 87 -7.96 -15.09 12.40
CA ALA A 87 -7.42 -16.44 12.40
C ALA A 87 -7.82 -17.20 13.67
N ASN A 88 -7.77 -16.56 14.84
CA ASN A 88 -8.25 -17.15 16.10
C ASN A 88 -9.74 -17.49 16.08
N LEU A 89 -10.58 -16.59 15.54
CA LEU A 89 -12.01 -16.86 15.39
C LEU A 89 -12.25 -18.09 14.51
N LEU A 90 -11.59 -18.16 13.34
CA LEU A 90 -11.78 -19.27 12.42
C LEU A 90 -11.20 -20.59 12.95
N ALA A 91 -10.13 -20.53 13.74
CA ALA A 91 -9.59 -21.67 14.49
C ALA A 91 -10.55 -22.21 15.56
N LEU A 92 -11.34 -21.36 16.20
CA LEU A 92 -12.40 -21.81 17.11
C LEU A 92 -13.55 -22.45 16.33
N LEU A 93 -13.94 -21.84 15.21
CA LEU A 93 -15.02 -22.34 14.37
C LEU A 93 -14.67 -23.66 13.69
N SER A 94 -13.40 -23.91 13.34
CA SER A 94 -12.98 -25.17 12.71
C SER A 94 -13.11 -26.39 13.64
N GLN A 95 -13.24 -26.19 14.95
CA GLN A 95 -13.53 -27.26 15.91
C GLN A 95 -15.00 -27.72 15.84
N VAL A 96 -15.87 -26.96 15.18
CA VAL A 96 -17.29 -27.30 15.01
C VAL A 96 -17.43 -28.28 13.85
N SER A 97 -17.86 -29.50 14.15
CA SER A 97 -17.79 -30.67 13.26
C SER A 97 -18.51 -30.55 11.91
N TRP A 98 -19.46 -29.62 11.75
CA TRP A 98 -20.20 -29.41 10.50
C TRP A 98 -19.65 -28.28 9.63
N LEU A 99 -18.63 -27.55 10.09
CA LEU A 99 -17.97 -26.50 9.32
C LEU A 99 -16.73 -27.07 8.61
N ASP A 100 -16.65 -26.82 7.30
CA ASP A 100 -15.48 -27.17 6.50
C ASP A 100 -14.33 -26.17 6.72
N GLU A 101 -13.15 -26.69 7.06
CA GLU A 101 -11.98 -25.86 7.39
C GLU A 101 -11.53 -25.01 6.19
N GLN A 102 -11.51 -25.59 4.98
CA GLN A 102 -11.10 -24.85 3.78
C GLN A 102 -12.12 -23.76 3.42
N GLY A 103 -13.41 -24.04 3.58
CA GLY A 103 -14.49 -23.08 3.44
C GLY A 103 -14.36 -21.92 4.43
N LEU A 104 -14.03 -22.20 5.70
CA LEU A 104 -13.77 -21.15 6.69
C LEU A 104 -12.58 -20.27 6.29
N ILE A 105 -11.47 -20.88 5.86
CA ILE A 105 -10.30 -20.14 5.36
C ILE A 105 -10.70 -19.24 4.18
N ALA A 106 -11.43 -19.77 3.20
CA ALA A 106 -11.89 -18.99 2.05
C ALA A 106 -12.77 -17.79 2.45
N VAL A 107 -13.67 -17.98 3.43
CA VAL A 107 -14.49 -16.90 4.00
C VAL A 107 -13.62 -15.86 4.70
N GLY A 108 -12.60 -16.29 5.46
CA GLY A 108 -11.62 -15.41 6.09
C GLY A 108 -10.88 -14.54 5.08
N LEU A 109 -10.30 -15.17 4.05
CA LEU A 109 -9.59 -14.47 2.97
C LEU A 109 -10.51 -13.47 2.23
N ALA A 110 -11.77 -13.83 1.99
CA ALA A 110 -12.75 -12.94 1.39
C ALA A 110 -13.09 -11.75 2.33
N TYR A 111 -13.24 -12.01 3.63
CA TYR A 111 -13.56 -10.97 4.60
C TYR A 111 -12.44 -9.95 4.76
N LEU A 112 -11.17 -10.38 4.71
CA LEU A 112 -10.00 -9.50 4.77
C LEU A 112 -9.98 -8.42 3.68
N LEU A 113 -10.64 -8.63 2.54
CA LEU A 113 -10.79 -7.62 1.48
C LEU A 113 -11.55 -6.37 1.96
N VAL A 114 -12.39 -6.50 2.98
CA VAL A 114 -13.27 -5.40 3.44
C VAL A 114 -13.18 -5.14 4.95
N MET A 115 -12.51 -6.02 5.70
CA MET A 115 -12.37 -5.97 7.16
C MET A 115 -11.88 -4.61 7.69
N PHE A 116 -10.99 -3.95 6.97
CA PHE A 116 -10.36 -2.71 7.42
C PHE A 116 -11.16 -1.45 7.07
N VAL A 117 -12.21 -1.56 6.24
CA VAL A 117 -13.08 -0.44 5.88
C VAL A 117 -13.72 0.23 7.11
N PRO A 118 -14.41 -0.50 8.01
CA PRO A 118 -14.98 0.10 9.22
C PRO A 118 -13.90 0.64 10.17
N VAL A 119 -12.72 0.00 10.24
CA VAL A 119 -11.59 0.45 11.07
C VAL A 119 -11.07 1.79 10.59
N ALA A 120 -10.75 1.91 9.30
CA ALA A 120 -10.29 3.15 8.69
C ALA A 120 -11.31 4.28 8.92
N PHE A 121 -12.60 3.98 8.79
CA PHE A 121 -13.65 4.96 8.94
C PHE A 121 -13.85 5.45 10.38
N VAL A 122 -13.81 4.56 11.36
CA VAL A 122 -14.10 4.91 12.77
C VAL A 122 -12.86 5.43 13.48
N VAL A 123 -11.70 4.81 13.23
CA VAL A 123 -10.48 5.03 14.00
C VAL A 123 -9.52 5.99 13.30
N THR A 124 -9.38 5.87 11.99
CA THR A 124 -8.37 6.64 11.23
C THR A 124 -8.92 7.96 10.67
N ARG A 125 -10.21 8.00 10.25
CA ARG A 125 -10.88 9.21 9.75
C ARG A 125 -10.68 10.45 10.66
N PRO A 126 -10.79 10.35 12.01
CA PRO A 126 -10.65 11.51 12.89
C PRO A 126 -9.26 12.14 12.90
N ILE A 127 -8.23 11.50 12.33
CA ILE A 127 -6.89 12.09 12.25
C ILE A 127 -6.93 13.29 11.30
N GLU A 128 -6.69 14.49 11.84
CA GLU A 128 -6.73 15.74 11.07
C GLU A 128 -5.38 16.14 10.47
N SER A 129 -4.28 15.87 11.18
CA SER A 129 -2.92 16.24 10.75
C SER A 129 -2.56 15.56 9.44
N VAL A 130 -2.19 16.32 8.40
CA VAL A 130 -1.74 15.77 7.12
C VAL A 130 -0.52 14.86 7.30
N ILE A 131 0.44 15.26 8.12
CA ILE A 131 1.63 14.44 8.44
C ILE A 131 1.19 13.15 9.12
N GLY A 132 0.24 13.24 10.07
CA GLY A 132 -0.33 12.08 10.73
C GLY A 132 -1.02 11.11 9.78
N ARG A 133 -1.83 11.63 8.84
CA ARG A 133 -2.48 10.84 7.78
C ARG A 133 -1.46 10.12 6.91
N ILE A 134 -0.43 10.82 6.44
CA ILE A 134 0.63 10.21 5.62
C ILE A 134 1.38 9.15 6.43
N ALA A 135 1.73 9.43 7.69
CA ALA A 135 2.46 8.51 8.55
C ALA A 135 1.70 7.19 8.76
N VAL A 136 0.40 7.23 9.10
CA VAL A 136 -0.38 6.00 9.30
C VAL A 136 -0.62 5.25 7.99
N LEU A 137 -0.72 5.95 6.86
CA LEU A 137 -0.87 5.32 5.54
C LEU A 137 0.37 4.50 5.16
N ILE A 138 1.57 5.08 5.25
CA ILE A 138 2.83 4.44 4.83
C ILE A 138 3.35 3.41 5.83
N THR A 139 2.88 3.43 7.08
CA THR A 139 3.31 2.49 8.13
C THR A 139 2.24 1.41 8.37
N ALA A 140 1.26 1.72 9.21
CA ALA A 140 0.30 0.74 9.71
C ALA A 140 -0.66 0.22 8.62
N ILE A 141 -1.22 1.12 7.81
CA ILE A 141 -2.32 0.77 6.91
C ILE A 141 -1.80 -0.02 5.71
N PHE A 142 -0.73 0.45 5.06
CA PHE A 142 -0.17 -0.29 3.92
C PHE A 142 0.28 -1.69 4.32
N SER A 143 1.22 -1.79 5.28
CA SER A 143 1.74 -3.09 5.71
C SER A 143 0.65 -3.98 6.30
N GLY A 144 -0.21 -3.43 7.17
CA GLY A 144 -1.28 -4.19 7.81
C GLY A 144 -2.31 -4.76 6.85
N VAL A 145 -2.72 -4.01 5.81
CA VAL A 145 -3.72 -4.51 4.85
C VAL A 145 -3.09 -5.41 3.78
N VAL A 146 -1.94 -5.01 3.21
CA VAL A 146 -1.29 -5.78 2.13
C VAL A 146 -0.82 -7.14 2.64
N SER A 147 -0.28 -7.21 3.87
CA SER A 147 0.14 -8.48 4.50
C SER A 147 -0.96 -9.19 5.29
N ALA A 148 -2.21 -8.72 5.23
CA ALA A 148 -3.28 -9.24 6.07
C ALA A 148 -3.54 -10.74 5.81
N HIS A 149 -3.57 -11.15 4.55
CA HIS A 149 -3.82 -12.52 4.14
C HIS A 149 -2.69 -13.48 4.56
N SER A 150 -1.43 -13.09 4.37
CA SER A 150 -0.29 -13.91 4.82
C SER A 150 -0.21 -13.98 6.35
N THR A 151 -0.46 -12.86 7.04
CA THR A 151 -0.53 -12.82 8.52
C THR A 151 -1.64 -13.72 9.06
N PHE A 152 -2.79 -13.72 8.40
CA PHE A 152 -3.92 -14.59 8.75
C PHE A 152 -3.59 -16.08 8.61
N LEU A 153 -2.77 -16.46 7.62
CA LEU A 153 -2.32 -17.84 7.40
C LEU A 153 -1.08 -18.23 8.22
N LEU A 154 -0.38 -17.27 8.85
CA LEU A 154 0.87 -17.50 9.57
C LEU A 154 0.68 -18.33 10.85
N LEU A 155 -0.51 -18.27 11.46
CA LEU A 155 -0.82 -19.10 12.62
C LEU A 155 -1.05 -20.55 12.16
N PRO A 156 -0.28 -21.54 12.66
CA PRO A 156 -0.35 -22.94 12.21
C PRO A 156 -1.63 -23.67 12.68
N ILE A 157 -2.68 -22.93 12.97
CA ILE A 157 -3.94 -23.45 13.48
C ILE A 157 -4.85 -23.90 12.32
N LEU A 158 -4.68 -23.32 11.13
CA LEU A 158 -5.48 -23.62 9.94
C LEU A 158 -4.59 -24.16 8.82
N LYS A 159 -4.98 -25.27 8.20
CA LYS A 159 -4.26 -25.88 7.07
C LYS A 159 -4.81 -25.37 5.76
N ALA A 160 -4.19 -24.31 5.24
CA ALA A 160 -4.57 -23.73 3.96
C ALA A 160 -4.13 -24.62 2.78
N PRO A 161 -4.94 -24.74 1.73
CA PRO A 161 -4.48 -25.26 0.45
C PRO A 161 -3.31 -24.43 -0.10
N ALA A 162 -2.35 -25.07 -0.76
CA ALA A 162 -1.15 -24.41 -1.30
C ALA A 162 -1.46 -23.21 -2.23
N VAL A 163 -2.60 -23.23 -2.94
CA VAL A 163 -3.03 -22.11 -3.78
C VAL A 163 -3.43 -20.88 -2.96
N PHE A 164 -4.02 -21.06 -1.77
CA PHE A 164 -4.37 -19.97 -0.86
C PHE A 164 -3.12 -19.36 -0.24
N GLU A 165 -2.15 -20.19 0.17
CA GLU A 165 -0.84 -19.73 0.63
C GLU A 165 -0.13 -18.93 -0.45
N MET A 166 0.02 -19.49 -1.65
CA MET A 166 0.68 -18.83 -2.77
C MET A 166 0.06 -17.46 -3.10
N VAL A 167 -1.27 -17.38 -3.21
CA VAL A 167 -1.94 -16.12 -3.51
C VAL A 167 -1.82 -15.13 -2.34
N SER A 168 -1.88 -15.60 -1.09
CA SER A 168 -1.77 -14.74 0.10
C SER A 168 -0.37 -14.18 0.27
N ASP A 169 0.66 -14.99 0.00
CA ASP A 169 2.07 -14.62 0.09
C ASP A 169 2.47 -13.56 -0.95
N THR A 170 1.74 -13.51 -2.08
CA THR A 170 1.96 -12.46 -3.09
C THR A 170 1.45 -11.10 -2.68
N GLY A 171 0.61 -10.99 -1.64
CA GLY A 171 -0.02 -9.74 -1.20
C GLY A 171 -1.16 -9.22 -2.10
N ILE A 172 -1.43 -9.84 -3.25
CA ILE A 172 -2.37 -9.31 -4.25
C ILE A 172 -3.81 -9.13 -3.72
N LEU A 173 -4.27 -10.04 -2.85
CA LEU A 173 -5.58 -9.89 -2.22
C LEU A 173 -5.58 -8.72 -1.23
N GLY A 174 -4.48 -8.55 -0.49
CA GLY A 174 -4.24 -7.41 0.37
C GLY A 174 -4.24 -6.10 -0.40
N ALA A 175 -3.64 -6.04 -1.60
CA ALA A 175 -3.70 -4.86 -2.48
C ALA A 175 -5.13 -4.48 -2.87
N PHE A 176 -5.99 -5.44 -3.20
CA PHE A 176 -7.41 -5.14 -3.46
C PHE A 176 -8.13 -4.63 -2.20
N GLY A 177 -7.88 -5.25 -1.04
CA GLY A 177 -8.42 -4.76 0.23
C GLY A 177 -7.92 -3.35 0.58
N PHE A 178 -6.66 -3.05 0.27
CA PHE A 178 -6.05 -1.74 0.44
C PHE A 178 -6.71 -0.70 -0.47
N VAL A 179 -6.92 -1.03 -1.74
CA VAL A 179 -7.63 -0.15 -2.69
C VAL A 179 -9.02 0.24 -2.16
N ILE A 180 -9.80 -0.73 -1.68
CA ILE A 180 -11.15 -0.51 -1.13
C ILE A 180 -11.07 0.35 0.13
N THR A 181 -10.19 0.00 1.06
CA THR A 181 -10.03 0.68 2.36
C THR A 181 -9.59 2.14 2.17
N ILE A 182 -8.57 2.39 1.36
CA ILE A 182 -8.07 3.73 1.05
C ILE A 182 -9.10 4.54 0.27
N TRP A 183 -9.85 3.91 -0.63
CA TRP A 183 -10.92 4.61 -1.35
C TRP A 183 -11.98 5.18 -0.39
N VAL A 184 -12.43 4.38 0.58
CA VAL A 184 -13.39 4.85 1.60
C VAL A 184 -12.76 5.91 2.50
N LEU A 185 -11.54 5.69 2.99
CA LEU A 185 -10.84 6.61 3.89
C LEU A 185 -10.60 7.98 3.25
N MET A 186 -10.09 8.02 2.02
CA MET A 186 -9.83 9.26 1.29
C MET A 186 -11.12 10.05 1.06
N ARG A 187 -12.24 9.36 0.75
CA ARG A 187 -13.56 10.01 0.68
C ARG A 187 -14.03 10.54 2.02
N ALA A 188 -13.77 9.83 3.11
CA ALA A 188 -14.13 10.26 4.46
C ALA A 188 -13.34 11.51 4.90
N TRP A 189 -12.13 11.69 4.35
CA TRP A 189 -11.34 12.93 4.48
C TRP A 189 -11.72 14.03 3.48
N GLY A 190 -12.78 13.85 2.68
CA GLY A 190 -13.26 14.84 1.73
C GLY A 190 -12.47 14.92 0.42
N LEU A 191 -11.62 13.92 0.11
CA LEU A 191 -10.78 13.91 -1.09
C LEU A 191 -11.45 13.15 -2.24
N LYS A 192 -11.28 13.67 -3.47
CA LYS A 192 -11.87 13.07 -4.68
C LYS A 192 -11.11 11.80 -5.10
N ARG A 193 -11.86 10.81 -5.59
CA ARG A 193 -11.33 9.55 -6.16
C ARG A 193 -10.33 9.79 -7.31
N PRO A 194 -9.39 8.87 -7.57
CA PRO A 194 -8.59 8.92 -8.79
C PRO A 194 -9.46 8.61 -10.00
N THR A 195 -8.96 8.96 -11.19
CA THR A 195 -9.64 8.71 -12.46
C THR A 195 -8.85 7.71 -13.29
N ALA A 196 -9.55 6.83 -14.00
CA ALA A 196 -8.97 5.95 -15.03
C ALA A 196 -8.98 6.57 -16.44
N ARG A 197 -9.56 7.77 -16.58
CA ARG A 197 -9.73 8.45 -17.87
C ARG A 197 -8.57 9.42 -18.11
N PHE A 198 -8.05 9.39 -19.33
CA PHE A 198 -7.04 10.34 -19.78
C PHE A 198 -7.56 11.78 -19.81
N ASN A 199 -6.66 12.72 -19.51
CA ASN A 199 -6.90 14.14 -19.59
C ASN A 199 -7.16 14.55 -21.04
N ARG A 200 -8.27 15.22 -21.32
CA ARG A 200 -8.56 15.73 -22.66
C ARG A 200 -7.62 16.87 -23.08
N HIS A 201 -7.02 17.57 -22.11
CA HIS A 201 -6.06 18.65 -22.37
C HIS A 201 -4.61 18.15 -22.47
N ALA A 202 -4.34 16.87 -22.18
CA ALA A 202 -3.01 16.31 -22.35
C ALA A 202 -2.74 16.01 -23.82
N GLN A 203 -1.58 16.45 -24.30
CA GLN A 203 -1.13 16.15 -25.66
C GLN A 203 -0.80 14.67 -25.81
N ALA A 204 -1.40 14.01 -26.81
CA ALA A 204 -1.23 12.58 -27.06
C ALA A 204 0.24 12.19 -27.28
N GLY A 205 1.03 13.02 -27.97
CA GLY A 205 2.46 12.76 -28.18
C GLY A 205 3.27 12.73 -26.88
N LEU A 206 2.92 13.55 -25.89
CA LEU A 206 3.59 13.56 -24.59
C LEU A 206 3.14 12.39 -23.70
N ILE A 207 1.89 11.93 -23.83
CA ILE A 207 1.47 10.65 -23.22
C ILE A 207 2.22 9.49 -23.88
N GLY A 208 2.33 9.50 -25.21
CA GLY A 208 3.12 8.52 -25.97
C GLY A 208 4.57 8.48 -25.52
N LEU A 209 5.21 9.63 -25.29
CA LEU A 209 6.55 9.71 -24.72
C LEU A 209 6.64 9.02 -23.35
N ILE A 210 5.71 9.28 -22.44
CA ILE A 210 5.68 8.64 -21.11
C ILE A 210 5.55 7.12 -21.26
N VAL A 211 4.65 6.65 -22.13
CA VAL A 211 4.44 5.20 -22.37
C VAL A 211 5.69 4.56 -22.97
N ILE A 212 6.31 5.19 -23.98
CA ILE A 212 7.51 4.68 -24.64
C ILE A 212 8.68 4.62 -23.64
N VAL A 213 8.89 5.66 -22.84
CA VAL A 213 9.95 5.67 -21.82
C VAL A 213 9.71 4.57 -20.79
N GLY A 214 8.48 4.44 -20.27
CA GLY A 214 8.14 3.40 -19.31
C GLY A 214 8.33 1.99 -19.86
N ALA A 215 7.87 1.74 -21.09
CA ALA A 215 8.02 0.44 -21.74
C ALA A 215 9.48 0.11 -22.08
N ALA A 216 10.22 1.06 -22.65
CA ALA A 216 11.63 0.89 -22.98
C ALA A 216 12.46 0.64 -21.72
N PHE A 217 12.19 1.39 -20.65
CA PHE A 217 12.83 1.15 -19.36
C PHE A 217 12.49 -0.22 -18.78
N SER A 218 11.21 -0.63 -18.80
CA SER A 218 10.78 -1.94 -18.28
C SER A 218 11.50 -3.09 -18.98
N LEU A 219 11.61 -3.02 -20.31
CA LEU A 219 12.33 -4.00 -21.11
C LEU A 219 13.82 -3.99 -20.78
N TRP A 220 14.46 -2.81 -20.81
CA TRP A 220 15.89 -2.68 -20.54
C TRP A 220 16.26 -3.15 -19.14
N ASN A 221 15.48 -2.76 -18.13
CA ASN A 221 15.67 -3.17 -16.73
C ASN A 221 15.57 -4.68 -16.53
N ALA A 222 14.65 -5.35 -17.25
CA ALA A 222 14.44 -6.79 -17.10
C ALA A 222 15.41 -7.65 -17.94
N PHE A 223 15.80 -7.18 -19.12
CA PHE A 223 16.42 -8.03 -20.14
C PHE A 223 17.78 -7.55 -20.66
N SER A 224 18.30 -6.40 -20.21
CA SER A 224 19.67 -5.98 -20.54
C SER A 224 20.66 -6.97 -19.93
N ALA A 225 21.46 -7.62 -20.78
CA ALA A 225 22.51 -8.55 -20.37
C ALA A 225 23.93 -7.95 -20.50
N GLY A 226 24.04 -6.67 -20.88
CA GLY A 226 25.33 -6.00 -21.05
C GLY A 226 25.90 -5.48 -19.73
N GLY A 227 27.15 -5.82 -19.42
CA GLY A 227 27.89 -5.34 -18.24
C GLY A 227 28.70 -4.05 -18.48
N SER A 228 28.42 -3.33 -19.56
CA SER A 228 29.10 -2.07 -19.90
C SER A 228 28.23 -1.17 -20.77
N TRP A 229 28.57 0.12 -20.87
CA TRP A 229 27.88 1.08 -21.75
C TRP A 229 27.84 0.65 -23.22
N ALA A 230 28.90 -0.01 -23.69
CA ALA A 230 28.97 -0.51 -25.07
C ALA A 230 27.98 -1.66 -25.33
N THR A 231 27.56 -2.37 -24.27
CA THR A 231 26.80 -3.63 -24.40
C THR A 231 25.38 -3.55 -23.87
N THR A 232 25.08 -2.68 -22.90
CA THR A 232 23.79 -2.62 -22.18
C THR A 232 22.57 -2.36 -23.07
N PHE A 233 22.74 -1.67 -24.21
CA PHE A 233 21.63 -1.37 -25.12
C PHE A 233 21.50 -2.35 -26.30
N ILE A 234 22.48 -3.25 -26.49
CA ILE A 234 22.55 -4.13 -27.66
C ILE A 234 22.55 -5.62 -27.29
N HIS A 235 23.00 -5.99 -26.10
CA HIS A 235 22.98 -7.36 -25.61
C HIS A 235 21.75 -7.59 -24.73
N TRP A 236 20.83 -8.41 -25.23
CA TRP A 236 19.55 -8.70 -24.59
C TRP A 236 19.44 -10.20 -24.29
N ASP A 237 18.89 -10.54 -23.13
CA ASP A 237 18.53 -11.90 -22.74
C ASP A 237 17.08 -11.94 -22.26
N PHE A 238 16.18 -12.48 -23.11
CA PHE A 238 14.74 -12.55 -22.82
C PHE A 238 14.33 -13.80 -22.03
N ARG A 239 15.28 -14.52 -21.43
CA ARG A 239 14.97 -15.70 -20.62
C ARG A 239 14.28 -15.30 -19.31
N LEU A 240 13.12 -15.92 -19.05
CA LEU A 240 12.42 -15.81 -17.77
C LEU A 240 12.88 -16.95 -16.86
N ARG A 241 13.68 -16.62 -15.84
CA ARG A 241 14.17 -17.62 -14.86
C ARG A 241 13.05 -18.19 -14.00
N SER A 242 11.98 -17.42 -13.75
CA SER A 242 10.82 -17.87 -12.98
C SER A 242 9.50 -17.31 -13.54
N ALA A 243 9.02 -17.90 -14.63
CA ALA A 243 7.72 -17.58 -15.23
C ALA A 243 6.56 -18.26 -14.48
N THR A 244 6.35 -17.89 -13.22
CA THR A 244 5.32 -18.47 -12.34
C THR A 244 4.19 -17.47 -12.05
N TRP A 245 3.02 -17.99 -11.68
CA TRP A 245 1.92 -17.15 -11.19
C TRP A 245 2.31 -16.37 -9.93
N GLN A 246 3.13 -16.96 -9.06
CA GLN A 246 3.63 -16.27 -7.88
C GLN A 246 4.45 -15.03 -8.25
N MET A 247 5.42 -15.15 -9.16
CA MET A 247 6.21 -13.98 -9.61
C MET A 247 5.36 -12.94 -10.36
N PHE A 248 4.40 -13.40 -11.16
CA PHE A 248 3.46 -12.49 -11.82
C PHE A 248 2.66 -11.67 -10.81
N LEU A 249 2.07 -12.32 -9.81
CA LEU A 249 1.23 -11.66 -8.82
C LEU A 249 2.04 -10.79 -7.88
N SER A 250 3.23 -11.24 -7.45
CA SER A 250 4.14 -10.47 -6.62
C SER A 250 4.69 -9.22 -7.31
N GLY A 251 4.86 -9.23 -8.64
CA GLY A 251 5.21 -8.00 -9.38
C GLY A 251 4.01 -7.12 -9.72
N LEU A 252 2.82 -7.71 -9.85
CA LEU A 252 1.58 -6.96 -10.10
C LEU A 252 1.12 -6.19 -8.87
N GLU A 253 1.30 -6.76 -7.69
CA GLU A 253 0.85 -6.22 -6.40
C GLU A 253 1.40 -4.79 -6.13
N PRO A 254 2.72 -4.51 -6.19
CA PRO A 254 3.27 -3.18 -5.93
C PRO A 254 2.74 -2.14 -6.92
N GLY A 255 2.64 -2.53 -8.21
CA GLY A 255 2.05 -1.70 -9.26
C GLY A 255 0.60 -1.29 -8.99
N ILE A 256 -0.13 -2.00 -8.13
CA ILE A 256 -1.47 -1.63 -7.66
C ILE A 256 -1.39 -0.89 -6.34
N ALA A 257 -0.87 -1.51 -5.28
CA ALA A 257 -0.96 -1.01 -3.93
C ALA A 257 -0.10 0.24 -3.72
N GLU A 258 1.14 0.25 -4.20
CA GLU A 258 2.06 1.37 -4.01
C GLU A 258 1.63 2.59 -4.83
N GLU A 259 1.09 2.38 -6.03
CA GLU A 259 0.52 3.47 -6.83
C GLU A 259 -0.74 4.06 -6.19
N TRP A 260 -1.58 3.20 -5.59
CA TRP A 260 -2.73 3.66 -4.82
C TRP A 260 -2.32 4.43 -3.57
N LEU A 261 -1.27 3.99 -2.88
CA LEU A 261 -0.70 4.68 -1.73
C LEU A 261 -0.07 6.02 -2.15
N TYR A 262 0.89 6.01 -3.06
CA TYR A 262 1.71 7.19 -3.32
C TYR A 262 1.10 8.15 -4.33
N ARG A 263 0.56 7.66 -5.45
CA ARG A 263 0.08 8.52 -6.55
C ARG A 263 -1.35 8.95 -6.30
N PHE A 264 -2.16 8.09 -5.68
CA PHE A 264 -3.47 8.50 -5.19
C PHE A 264 -3.40 9.13 -3.79
N ALA A 265 -3.09 8.40 -2.73
CA ALA A 265 -3.28 8.92 -1.36
C ALA A 265 -2.28 10.02 -0.95
N VAL A 266 -0.99 9.70 -0.87
CA VAL A 266 0.07 10.60 -0.38
C VAL A 266 0.18 11.85 -1.26
N LEU A 267 0.26 11.70 -2.58
CA LEU A 267 0.35 12.85 -3.49
C LEU A 267 -0.88 13.76 -3.39
N THR A 268 -2.09 13.21 -3.27
CA THR A 268 -3.31 14.05 -3.12
C THR A 268 -3.30 14.80 -1.77
N LEU A 269 -2.84 14.17 -0.69
CA LEU A 269 -2.68 14.84 0.61
C LEU A 269 -1.64 15.96 0.57
N LEU A 270 -0.51 15.74 -0.09
CA LEU A 270 0.53 16.76 -0.28
C LEU A 270 0.03 17.92 -1.16
N LEU A 271 -0.66 17.62 -2.26
CA LEU A 271 -1.28 18.65 -3.11
C LEU A 271 -2.29 19.48 -2.32
N GLN A 272 -3.12 18.85 -1.49
CA GLN A 272 -4.06 19.55 -0.61
C GLN A 272 -3.32 20.44 0.41
N ALA A 273 -2.25 19.92 1.03
CA ALA A 273 -1.45 20.66 2.01
C ALA A 273 -0.78 21.91 1.42
N PHE A 274 -0.31 21.81 0.18
CA PHE A 274 0.34 22.92 -0.50
C PHE A 274 -0.58 23.76 -1.38
N ARG A 275 -1.91 23.63 -1.27
CA ARG A 275 -2.89 24.27 -2.18
C ARG A 275 -2.81 25.80 -2.30
N HIS A 276 -2.25 26.47 -1.29
CA HIS A 276 -2.08 27.93 -1.28
C HIS A 276 -0.61 28.35 -1.50
N ARG A 277 0.27 27.42 -1.92
CA ARG A 277 1.69 27.68 -2.16
C ARG A 277 1.96 27.80 -3.65
N LYS A 278 2.81 28.76 -4.03
CA LYS A 278 3.24 29.00 -5.41
C LYS A 278 3.82 27.75 -6.09
N HIS A 279 4.60 26.98 -5.33
CA HIS A 279 5.29 25.77 -5.78
C HIS A 279 4.56 24.48 -5.38
N GLN A 280 3.21 24.50 -5.34
CA GLN A 280 2.38 23.37 -4.92
C GLN A 280 2.76 22.05 -5.62
N LEU A 281 2.75 22.06 -6.95
CA LEU A 281 3.06 20.88 -7.77
C LEU A 281 4.47 20.38 -7.47
N ASP A 282 5.43 21.29 -7.46
CA ASP A 282 6.85 21.00 -7.27
C ASP A 282 7.06 20.29 -5.93
N TRP A 283 6.59 20.88 -4.82
CA TRP A 283 6.73 20.28 -3.49
C TRP A 283 6.01 18.94 -3.37
N ALA A 284 4.79 18.82 -3.91
CA ALA A 284 4.03 17.59 -3.80
C ALA A 284 4.67 16.44 -4.59
N VAL A 285 5.16 16.69 -5.81
CA VAL A 285 5.82 15.68 -6.64
C VAL A 285 7.13 15.23 -6.01
N TRP A 286 8.02 16.17 -5.65
CA TRP A 286 9.33 15.83 -5.10
C TRP A 286 9.21 15.09 -3.75
N LEU A 287 8.34 15.55 -2.85
CA LEU A 287 8.11 14.88 -1.57
C LEU A 287 7.43 13.52 -1.74
N SER A 288 6.47 13.38 -2.66
CA SER A 288 5.82 12.08 -2.88
C SER A 288 6.81 11.01 -3.35
N GLY A 289 7.67 11.33 -4.32
CA GLY A 289 8.69 10.37 -4.78
C GLY A 289 9.79 10.17 -3.74
N GLY A 290 10.22 11.21 -3.03
CA GLY A 290 11.21 11.09 -1.95
C GLY A 290 10.72 10.18 -0.82
N LEU A 291 9.47 10.34 -0.39
CA LEU A 291 8.84 9.46 0.60
C LEU A 291 8.69 8.02 0.08
N PHE A 292 8.45 7.84 -1.21
CA PHE A 292 8.38 6.52 -1.83
C PHE A 292 9.73 5.80 -1.80
N GLY A 293 10.80 6.49 -2.18
CA GLY A 293 12.15 5.95 -2.06
C GLY A 293 12.57 5.69 -0.62
N LEU A 294 12.38 6.67 0.28
CA LEU A 294 12.78 6.54 1.69
C LEU A 294 12.09 5.37 2.41
N TRP A 295 10.85 5.07 2.04
CA TRP A 295 10.07 3.99 2.65
C TRP A 295 10.71 2.61 2.45
N HIS A 296 11.44 2.39 1.34
CA HIS A 296 12.14 1.13 1.06
C HIS A 296 13.28 0.81 2.03
N ILE A 297 13.68 1.74 2.92
CA ILE A 297 14.63 1.45 4.00
C ILE A 297 14.18 0.26 4.87
N THR A 298 12.88 -0.03 4.90
CA THR A 298 12.32 -1.17 5.64
C THR A 298 12.88 -2.51 5.17
N ASN A 299 13.34 -2.61 3.93
CA ASN A 299 13.88 -3.85 3.36
C ASN A 299 15.18 -4.31 4.05
N VAL A 300 15.91 -3.39 4.70
CA VAL A 300 17.05 -3.77 5.56
C VAL A 300 16.58 -4.66 6.70
N PHE A 301 15.42 -4.36 7.31
CA PHE A 301 14.87 -5.17 8.39
C PHE A 301 14.30 -6.51 7.89
N ALA A 302 14.04 -6.63 6.59
CA ALA A 302 13.67 -7.88 5.92
C ALA A 302 14.90 -8.69 5.43
N GLY A 303 16.13 -8.23 5.71
CA GLY A 303 17.37 -8.96 5.39
C GLY A 303 18.02 -8.58 4.05
N GLN A 304 17.51 -7.58 3.33
CA GLN A 304 18.16 -7.09 2.11
C GLN A 304 19.49 -6.38 2.43
N PRO A 305 20.57 -6.56 1.62
CA PRO A 305 21.81 -5.84 1.81
C PRO A 305 21.60 -4.31 1.82
N LEU A 306 22.34 -3.60 2.69
CA LEU A 306 22.22 -2.14 2.80
C LEU A 306 22.53 -1.42 1.48
N SER A 307 23.56 -1.85 0.74
CA SER A 307 23.90 -1.23 -0.55
C SER A 307 22.81 -1.42 -1.60
N ALA A 308 22.22 -2.62 -1.68
CA ALA A 308 21.07 -2.91 -2.54
C ALA A 308 19.84 -2.09 -2.13
N THR A 309 19.63 -1.92 -0.83
CA THR A 309 18.52 -1.09 -0.34
C THR A 309 18.71 0.39 -0.66
N ILE A 310 19.92 0.93 -0.55
CA ILE A 310 20.21 2.32 -0.95
C ILE A 310 19.98 2.51 -2.45
N GLU A 311 20.44 1.58 -3.27
CA GLU A 311 20.16 1.58 -4.71
C GLU A 311 18.64 1.58 -4.99
N GLN A 312 17.89 0.67 -4.35
CA GLN A 312 16.44 0.59 -4.45
C GLN A 312 15.76 1.89 -4.03
N MET A 313 16.20 2.51 -2.94
CA MET A 313 15.65 3.78 -2.46
C MET A 313 15.84 4.90 -3.50
N ILE A 314 17.03 4.98 -4.12
CA ILE A 314 17.31 5.95 -5.19
C ILE A 314 16.44 5.66 -6.41
N PHE A 315 16.37 4.39 -6.81
CA PHE A 315 15.56 3.94 -7.95
C PHE A 315 14.08 4.28 -7.73
N ALA A 316 13.50 3.81 -6.63
CA ALA A 316 12.10 4.04 -6.28
C ALA A 316 11.79 5.53 -6.15
N ALA A 317 12.67 6.36 -5.58
CA ALA A 317 12.45 7.80 -5.55
C ALA A 317 12.33 8.40 -6.96
N THR A 318 13.26 8.04 -7.85
CA THR A 318 13.33 8.59 -9.21
C THR A 318 12.18 8.09 -10.09
N LEU A 319 11.85 6.81 -9.99
CA LEU A 319 10.66 6.23 -10.62
C LEU A 319 9.40 6.91 -10.07
N GLY A 320 9.31 7.14 -8.76
CA GLY A 320 8.19 7.80 -8.12
C GLY A 320 7.92 9.21 -8.64
N TRP A 321 8.96 9.99 -8.93
CA TRP A 321 8.83 11.31 -9.56
C TRP A 321 8.31 11.22 -11.00
N PHE A 322 8.84 10.27 -11.78
CA PHE A 322 8.37 10.01 -13.14
C PHE A 322 6.90 9.55 -13.15
N LEU A 323 6.52 8.64 -12.27
CA LEU A 323 5.15 8.14 -12.15
C LEU A 323 4.19 9.20 -11.61
N ALA A 324 4.65 10.10 -10.74
CA ALA A 324 3.87 11.25 -10.30
C ALA A 324 3.55 12.21 -11.48
N ILE A 325 4.51 12.51 -12.36
CA ILE A 325 4.22 13.33 -13.55
C ILE A 325 3.38 12.56 -14.57
N ALA A 326 3.58 11.25 -14.70
CA ALA A 326 2.76 10.41 -15.56
C ALA A 326 1.30 10.44 -15.10
N TYR A 327 1.08 10.33 -13.79
CA TYR A 327 -0.23 10.49 -13.18
C TYR A 327 -0.78 11.90 -13.34
N LEU A 328 -0.06 12.96 -13.00
CA LEU A 328 -0.66 14.30 -13.02
C LEU A 328 -0.98 14.78 -14.44
N TYR A 329 -0.12 14.46 -15.41
CA TYR A 329 -0.29 14.87 -16.79
C TYR A 329 -1.40 14.08 -17.50
N SER A 330 -1.32 12.74 -17.46
CA SER A 330 -2.34 11.89 -18.06
C SER A 330 -3.65 11.88 -17.26
N GLY A 331 -3.53 11.97 -15.93
CA GLY A 331 -4.45 11.57 -14.86
C GLY A 331 -5.37 10.40 -15.14
N SER A 332 -4.82 9.42 -15.83
CA SER A 332 -5.22 8.06 -15.54
C SER A 332 -4.29 7.52 -14.45
N ILE A 333 -4.85 7.03 -13.34
CA ILE A 333 -4.08 6.23 -12.37
C ILE A 333 -3.64 4.89 -12.99
N LEU A 334 -4.33 4.42 -14.04
CA LEU A 334 -3.95 3.18 -14.72
C LEU A 334 -2.61 3.29 -15.46
N LEU A 335 -2.22 4.49 -15.90
CA LEU A 335 -0.94 4.67 -16.60
C LEU A 335 0.27 4.37 -15.70
N PRO A 336 0.43 5.02 -14.52
CA PRO A 336 1.54 4.69 -13.65
C PRO A 336 1.44 3.27 -13.07
N MET A 337 0.23 2.76 -12.79
CA MET A 337 0.02 1.36 -12.38
C MET A 337 0.53 0.37 -13.43
N ALA A 338 0.21 0.58 -14.71
CA ALA A 338 0.66 -0.29 -15.79
C ALA A 338 2.17 -0.24 -15.99
N ILE A 339 2.78 0.95 -15.90
CA ILE A 339 4.24 1.10 -16.02
C ILE A 339 4.93 0.40 -14.85
N HIS A 340 4.51 0.67 -13.62
CA HIS A 340 5.11 0.10 -12.43
C HIS A 340 4.98 -1.43 -12.40
N ALA A 341 3.77 -1.96 -12.62
CA ALA A 341 3.55 -3.40 -12.70
C ALA A 341 4.38 -4.05 -13.82
N ALA A 342 4.55 -3.40 -14.97
CA ALA A 342 5.39 -3.92 -16.04
C ALA A 342 6.87 -4.01 -15.64
N ILE A 343 7.40 -3.01 -14.93
CA ILE A 343 8.78 -3.02 -14.43
C ILE A 343 8.98 -4.22 -13.49
N ASP A 344 8.12 -4.36 -12.49
CA ASP A 344 8.30 -5.36 -11.44
C ASP A 344 8.01 -6.77 -11.92
N VAL A 345 6.91 -6.99 -12.66
CA VAL A 345 6.58 -8.31 -13.22
C VAL A 345 7.71 -8.81 -14.13
N LEU A 346 8.18 -7.96 -15.04
CA LEU A 346 9.23 -8.37 -15.97
C LEU A 346 10.56 -8.62 -15.24
N SER A 347 10.94 -7.74 -14.30
CA SER A 347 12.17 -7.88 -13.53
C SER A 347 12.16 -9.13 -12.64
N MET A 348 11.07 -9.40 -11.92
CA MET A 348 10.95 -10.57 -11.04
C MET A 348 10.92 -11.88 -11.84
N MET A 349 10.21 -11.92 -12.97
CA MET A 349 10.20 -13.11 -13.83
C MET A 349 11.55 -13.37 -14.52
N ALA A 350 12.23 -12.31 -14.96
CA ALA A 350 13.54 -12.41 -15.61
C ALA A 350 14.64 -12.82 -14.62
N SER A 351 14.67 -12.21 -13.43
CA SER A 351 15.67 -12.48 -12.39
C SER A 351 15.38 -13.76 -11.59
N GLY A 352 14.11 -14.11 -11.42
CA GLY A 352 13.65 -15.15 -10.49
C GLY A 352 13.70 -14.74 -9.01
N SER A 353 13.84 -13.45 -8.70
CA SER A 353 13.96 -12.92 -7.34
C SER A 353 12.95 -11.79 -7.08
N GLN A 354 12.52 -11.66 -5.82
CA GLN A 354 11.74 -10.52 -5.32
C GLN A 354 12.61 -9.53 -4.52
N THR A 355 13.87 -9.87 -4.25
CA THR A 355 14.81 -9.04 -3.51
C THR A 355 16.01 -8.66 -4.37
N MET A 356 16.61 -7.52 -4.04
CA MET A 356 17.82 -7.03 -4.71
C MET A 356 19.08 -7.58 -4.05
N VAL A 357 20.08 -7.90 -4.89
CA VAL A 357 21.42 -8.29 -4.46
C VAL A 357 22.35 -7.08 -4.46
N LYS A 358 23.54 -7.22 -3.86
CA LYS A 358 24.52 -6.14 -3.80
C LYS A 358 24.90 -5.67 -5.22
N PRO A 359 24.73 -4.38 -5.55
CA PRO A 359 25.08 -3.87 -6.87
C PRO A 359 26.58 -3.85 -7.13
N ASP A 360 26.95 -4.11 -8.37
CA ASP A 360 28.29 -3.93 -8.91
C ASP A 360 28.55 -2.48 -9.39
N ALA A 361 29.78 -2.22 -9.85
CA ALA A 361 30.19 -0.87 -10.26
C ALA A 361 29.45 -0.37 -11.52
N PHE A 362 28.97 -1.26 -12.38
CA PHE A 362 28.22 -0.88 -13.56
C PHE A 362 26.75 -0.61 -13.21
N GLU A 363 26.15 -1.39 -12.32
CA GLU A 363 24.81 -1.15 -11.77
C GLU A 363 24.72 0.23 -11.08
N TRP A 364 25.76 0.65 -10.36
CA TRP A 364 25.84 2.02 -9.81
C TRP A 364 25.91 3.12 -10.89
N GLN A 365 26.42 2.81 -12.08
CA GLN A 365 26.43 3.77 -13.20
C GLN A 365 25.07 3.82 -13.89
N THR A 366 24.42 2.67 -14.08
CA THR A 366 23.10 2.58 -14.72
C THR A 366 22.00 3.18 -13.86
N ILE A 367 22.08 3.09 -12.53
CA ILE A 367 21.18 3.85 -11.64
C ILE A 367 21.39 5.36 -11.78
N GLY A 368 22.64 5.83 -11.87
CA GLY A 368 22.94 7.24 -12.10
C GLY A 368 22.38 7.77 -13.43
N PHE A 369 22.45 6.96 -14.48
CA PHE A 369 21.82 7.27 -15.77
C PHE A 369 20.29 7.29 -15.69
N THR A 370 19.70 6.34 -14.99
CA THR A 370 18.25 6.29 -14.74
C THR A 370 17.75 7.53 -14.00
N VAL A 371 18.50 7.97 -12.99
CA VAL A 371 18.25 9.22 -12.26
C VAL A 371 18.21 10.41 -13.22
N ILE A 372 19.20 10.55 -14.10
CA ILE A 372 19.27 11.66 -15.08
C ILE A 372 18.04 11.68 -15.98
N ILE A 373 17.62 10.52 -16.50
CA ILE A 373 16.45 10.41 -17.38
C ILE A 373 15.17 10.79 -16.63
N PHE A 374 14.88 10.13 -15.50
CA PHE A 374 13.60 10.33 -14.81
C PHE A 374 13.50 11.70 -14.13
N VAL A 375 14.59 12.21 -13.56
CA VAL A 375 14.63 13.58 -13.02
C VAL A 375 14.50 14.60 -14.14
N GLY A 376 15.22 14.41 -15.25
CA GLY A 376 15.13 15.29 -16.42
C GLY A 376 13.72 15.37 -16.99
N LEU A 377 13.05 14.23 -17.16
CA LEU A 377 11.65 14.17 -17.58
C LEU A 377 10.72 14.82 -16.55
N THR A 378 10.94 14.57 -15.25
CA THR A 378 10.15 15.20 -14.19
C THR A 378 10.24 16.72 -14.26
N ILE A 379 11.45 17.28 -14.38
CA ILE A 379 11.68 18.72 -14.54
C ILE A 379 11.03 19.24 -15.82
N TYR A 380 11.15 18.51 -16.93
CA TYR A 380 10.53 18.88 -18.20
C TYR A 380 9.00 19.00 -18.08
N PHE A 381 8.33 18.07 -17.41
CA PHE A 381 6.88 18.13 -17.21
C PHE A 381 6.47 19.18 -16.17
N LEU A 382 7.30 19.43 -15.15
CA LEU A 382 7.07 20.48 -14.15
C LEU A 382 7.31 21.90 -14.69
N THR A 383 7.61 22.08 -15.98
CA THR A 383 7.86 23.39 -16.58
C THR A 383 6.97 23.69 -17.80
N GLY A 384 6.85 24.99 -18.13
CA GLY A 384 6.11 25.48 -19.30
C GLY A 384 4.61 25.09 -19.32
N SER A 385 4.07 24.92 -20.53
CA SER A 385 2.64 24.58 -20.73
C SER A 385 2.24 23.21 -20.16
N ARG A 386 3.14 22.22 -20.10
CA ARG A 386 2.89 20.91 -19.48
C ARG A 386 2.50 21.05 -18.01
N ARG A 387 3.22 21.92 -17.28
CA ARG A 387 2.91 22.27 -15.89
C ARG A 387 1.52 22.87 -15.75
N GLN A 388 1.12 23.74 -16.67
CA GLN A 388 -0.20 24.40 -16.64
C GLN A 388 -1.33 23.36 -16.78
N VAL A 389 -1.20 22.40 -17.71
CA VAL A 389 -2.16 21.28 -17.87
C VAL A 389 -2.30 20.48 -16.58
N MET A 390 -1.20 20.19 -15.88
CA MET A 390 -1.24 19.50 -14.59
C MET A 390 -1.89 20.37 -13.50
N GLN A 391 -1.54 21.65 -13.43
CA GLN A 391 -2.05 22.58 -12.42
C GLN A 391 -3.55 22.79 -12.55
N GLU A 392 -4.07 23.00 -13.77
CA GLU A 392 -5.49 23.14 -14.04
C GLU A 392 -6.28 21.93 -13.57
N ARG A 393 -5.74 20.73 -13.82
CA ARG A 393 -6.34 19.48 -13.35
C ARG A 393 -6.34 19.38 -11.83
N VAL A 394 -5.22 19.68 -11.18
CA VAL A 394 -5.14 19.70 -9.71
C VAL A 394 -6.19 20.65 -9.13
N ASN A 395 -6.33 21.85 -9.72
CA ASN A 395 -7.33 22.82 -9.31
C ASN A 395 -8.77 22.27 -9.42
N GLN A 396 -9.12 21.63 -10.54
CA GLN A 396 -10.44 20.98 -10.70
C GLN A 396 -10.69 19.83 -9.71
N ARG A 397 -9.64 19.17 -9.26
CA ARG A 397 -9.73 18.02 -8.36
C ARG A 397 -9.81 18.41 -6.88
N LEU A 398 -9.19 19.53 -6.50
CA LEU A 398 -9.16 20.04 -5.12
C LEU A 398 -10.26 21.06 -4.81
N MET A 399 -10.88 21.68 -5.82
CA MET A 399 -12.18 22.37 -5.69
C MET A 399 -13.30 21.37 -5.46
#